data_AF-A0A085BFR3-F1
#
_entry.id   AF-A0A085BFR3-F1
#
_cell.length_a   1.000
_cell.length_b   1.000
_cell.length_c   1.000
_cell.angle_alpha   90.00
_cell.angle_beta   90.00
_cell.angle_gamma   90.00
#
_symmetry.space_group_name_H-M   'P 1'
#
loop_
_entity.id
_entity.type
_entity.pdbx_description
1 polymer ?
#
loop_
_entity_poly.entity_id
_entity_poly.type
_entity_poly.pdbx_seq_one_letter_code
_entity_poly.pdbx_strand_id
1 'polypeptide(L)'
;MKKHLITRSLILVPMAFLTLQCNKTETSPAPAPQKLSLSDTVTAKPKLQPENKDDTTEKVAHYIANEYLTPGDLKAIPMSERKFRYQTIDLNTDGKMEIFVSFFTPYFCGSGGCSMVLLDDHLKPITKFTVTTPPLYAEQETTDGWKTLLVQDRDGWKQLTFKDGKYPSNPSVLPASTKEPSDYAQGIFTEQLTEHQF
;
A
#
# COMPACT_ATOMS: atom_id res chain seq x y z
N MET A 1 -61.02 -8.21 -14.28
CA MET A 1 -60.16 -9.40 -14.46
C MET A 1 -60.20 -10.17 -13.13
N LYS A 2 -61.00 -11.24 -12.97
CA LYS A 2 -60.56 -12.66 -13.04
C LYS A 2 -59.18 -12.82 -12.35
N LYS A 3 -58.98 -13.51 -11.21
CA LYS A 3 -59.37 -14.89 -10.85
C LYS A 3 -59.19 -15.19 -9.33
N HIS A 4 -60.06 -16.07 -8.80
CA HIS A 4 -59.93 -17.17 -7.80
C HIS A 4 -58.79 -17.11 -6.75
N LEU A 5 -59.02 -17.10 -5.43
CA LEU A 5 -59.62 -18.10 -4.50
C LEU A 5 -59.03 -19.52 -4.59
N ILE A 6 -58.75 -20.13 -3.42
CA ILE A 6 -58.50 -21.56 -3.07
C ILE A 6 -57.09 -21.76 -2.45
N THR A 7 -56.78 -22.55 -1.40
CA THR A 7 -57.45 -23.17 -0.23
C THR A 7 -56.32 -23.79 0.61
N ARG A 8 -56.51 -23.85 1.94
CA ARG A 8 -55.67 -24.45 3.01
C ARG A 8 -55.12 -25.86 2.70
N SER A 9 -54.00 -26.22 3.33
CA SER A 9 -53.85 -27.50 4.07
C SER A 9 -52.62 -27.50 5.00
N LEU A 10 -52.89 -27.54 6.31
CA LEU A 10 -51.99 -28.05 7.35
C LEU A 10 -52.00 -29.58 7.27
N ILE A 11 -50.84 -30.23 7.31
CA ILE A 11 -50.70 -31.67 7.56
C ILE A 11 -49.65 -31.88 8.66
N LEU A 12 -50.05 -32.61 9.71
CA LEU A 12 -49.28 -32.99 10.89
C LEU A 12 -49.10 -34.52 10.91
N VAL A 13 -47.88 -34.99 11.29
CA VAL A 13 -47.54 -36.24 12.04
C VAL A 13 -47.56 -37.55 11.22
N PRO A 14 -46.79 -38.65 11.54
CA PRO A 14 -45.98 -38.98 12.73
C PRO A 14 -44.52 -39.48 12.54
N MET A 15 -43.88 -39.56 13.70
CA MET A 15 -42.65 -40.24 14.13
C MET A 15 -42.66 -41.76 13.92
N ALA A 16 -41.54 -42.35 13.49
CA ALA A 16 -41.24 -43.78 13.68
C ALA A 16 -39.74 -43.98 13.97
N PHE A 17 -39.48 -44.71 15.05
CA PHE A 17 -38.21 -44.99 15.70
C PHE A 17 -37.62 -46.34 15.25
N LEU A 18 -36.29 -46.47 15.42
CA LEU A 18 -35.44 -47.68 15.48
C LEU A 18 -35.25 -48.48 14.17
N THR A 19 -34.02 -48.86 13.81
CA THR A 19 -33.20 -49.83 14.58
C THR A 19 -31.68 -49.61 14.47
N LEU A 20 -31.00 -49.99 15.56
CA LEU A 20 -29.56 -50.15 15.69
C LEU A 20 -29.05 -51.30 14.80
N GLN A 21 -27.82 -51.15 14.28
CA GLN A 21 -26.85 -52.24 14.15
C GLN A 21 -25.40 -51.68 14.23
N CYS A 22 -24.70 -51.99 15.33
CA CYS A 22 -23.24 -52.13 15.41
C CYS A 22 -22.80 -53.31 14.51
N ASN A 23 -21.57 -53.54 14.06
CA ASN A 23 -20.21 -53.17 14.49
C ASN A 23 -19.26 -53.64 13.37
N LYS A 24 -18.08 -53.00 13.19
CA LYS A 24 -16.76 -53.66 13.17
C LYS A 24 -15.64 -52.71 12.72
N THR A 25 -14.70 -52.54 13.64
CA THR A 25 -13.32 -52.04 13.50
C THR A 25 -12.54 -52.88 12.47
N GLU A 26 -11.69 -52.25 11.65
CA GLU A 26 -10.22 -52.41 11.66
C GLU A 26 -9.49 -51.90 10.40
N THR A 27 -8.40 -51.18 10.68
CA THR A 27 -7.08 -51.31 10.01
C THR A 27 -6.83 -50.59 8.67
N SER A 28 -6.02 -49.54 8.76
CA SER A 28 -5.18 -49.02 7.67
C SER A 28 -4.15 -50.08 7.26
N PRO A 29 -3.77 -50.15 5.97
CA PRO A 29 -2.41 -49.70 5.65
C PRO A 29 -2.28 -49.02 4.29
N ALA A 30 -1.33 -48.08 4.22
CA ALA A 30 -0.74 -47.60 2.98
C ALA A 30 0.07 -48.70 2.27
N PRO A 31 0.22 -48.59 0.93
CA PRO A 31 1.53 -48.83 0.34
C PRO A 31 1.95 -47.73 -0.67
N ALA A 32 3.22 -47.35 -0.60
CA ALA A 32 3.97 -46.58 -1.63
C ALA A 32 4.49 -47.53 -2.74
N PRO A 33 5.30 -47.07 -3.71
CA PRO A 33 5.14 -46.00 -4.71
C PRO A 33 5.32 -46.53 -6.16
N GLN A 34 4.69 -45.92 -7.18
CA GLN A 34 5.10 -46.13 -8.58
C GLN A 34 5.03 -44.86 -9.46
N LYS A 35 6.23 -44.46 -9.90
CA LYS A 35 6.69 -43.88 -11.18
C LYS A 35 6.07 -42.57 -11.73
N LEU A 36 6.97 -41.59 -11.82
CA LEU A 36 7.00 -40.38 -12.66
C LEU A 36 6.13 -40.42 -13.94
N SER A 37 5.29 -39.40 -14.10
CA SER A 37 4.97 -38.79 -15.39
C SER A 37 5.17 -37.29 -15.25
N LEU A 38 6.12 -36.73 -15.99
CA LEU A 38 6.34 -35.29 -16.11
C LEU A 38 5.28 -34.71 -17.04
N SER A 39 4.47 -33.77 -16.55
CA SER A 39 3.89 -32.69 -17.39
C SER A 39 3.54 -31.50 -16.48
N ASP A 40 4.22 -30.39 -16.76
CA ASP A 40 3.76 -29.00 -16.63
C ASP A 40 3.74 -28.32 -15.24
N THR A 41 4.90 -27.77 -14.92
CA THR A 41 5.10 -26.46 -14.27
C THR A 41 4.16 -25.40 -14.83
N VAL A 42 3.50 -24.59 -13.98
CA VAL A 42 3.57 -23.11 -13.95
C VAL A 42 2.74 -22.58 -12.75
N THR A 43 3.49 -22.16 -11.73
CA THR A 43 3.37 -20.85 -11.04
C THR A 43 1.98 -20.33 -10.67
N ALA A 44 1.55 -20.61 -9.42
CA ALA A 44 0.65 -19.71 -8.70
C ALA A 44 1.50 -18.74 -7.85
N LYS A 45 1.74 -17.54 -8.39
CA LYS A 45 2.27 -16.38 -7.66
C LYS A 45 1.31 -16.05 -6.50
N PRO A 46 1.78 -15.81 -5.25
CA PRO A 46 0.91 -15.34 -4.19
C PRO A 46 0.26 -14.04 -4.61
N LYS A 47 -1.08 -14.03 -4.62
CA LYS A 47 -1.88 -12.84 -4.88
C LYS A 47 -1.72 -11.91 -3.68
N LEU A 48 -0.86 -10.89 -3.83
CA LEU A 48 -0.79 -9.74 -2.92
C LEU A 48 -2.21 -9.18 -2.78
N GLN A 49 -2.75 -9.16 -1.56
CA GLN A 49 -4.07 -8.60 -1.33
C GLN A 49 -3.99 -7.08 -1.54
N PRO A 50 -4.94 -6.46 -2.26
CA PRO A 50 -5.00 -5.01 -2.32
C PRO A 50 -5.31 -4.52 -0.91
N GLU A 51 -4.36 -3.81 -0.30
CA GLU A 51 -4.65 -2.97 0.86
C GLU A 51 -5.92 -2.15 0.56
N ASN A 52 -6.86 -2.09 1.50
CA ASN A 52 -8.09 -1.35 1.27
C ASN A 52 -7.71 0.14 1.18
N LYS A 53 -7.80 0.71 -0.03
CA LYS A 53 -7.40 2.09 -0.32
C LYS A 53 -8.11 3.10 0.57
N ASP A 54 -9.37 2.83 0.92
CA ASP A 54 -10.17 3.70 1.77
C ASP A 54 -9.63 3.71 3.22
N ASP A 55 -9.24 2.54 3.75
CA ASP A 55 -8.63 2.41 5.08
C ASP A 55 -7.25 3.10 5.15
N THR A 56 -6.42 2.97 4.11
CA THR A 56 -5.12 3.65 4.05
C THR A 56 -5.28 5.18 4.02
N THR A 57 -6.26 5.68 3.28
CA THR A 57 -6.56 7.10 3.20
C THR A 57 -6.91 7.68 4.57
N GLU A 58 -7.83 7.03 5.30
CA GLU A 58 -8.26 7.48 6.63
C GLU A 58 -7.11 7.45 7.65
N LYS A 59 -6.30 6.39 7.60
CA LYS A 59 -5.10 6.26 8.44
C LYS A 59 -4.07 7.36 8.20
N VAL A 60 -3.76 7.67 6.94
CA VAL A 60 -2.83 8.75 6.61
C VAL A 60 -3.40 10.11 7.03
N ALA A 61 -4.70 10.36 6.79
CA ALA A 61 -5.36 11.59 7.24
C ALA A 61 -5.28 11.74 8.77
N HIS A 62 -5.54 10.67 9.52
CA HIS A 62 -5.41 10.65 10.97
C HIS A 62 -3.98 10.94 11.43
N TYR A 63 -2.98 10.29 10.83
CA TYR A 63 -1.57 10.57 11.11
C TYR A 63 -1.22 12.05 10.88
N ILE A 64 -1.67 12.63 9.75
CA ILE A 64 -1.38 14.04 9.45
C ILE A 64 -1.97 14.95 10.53
N ALA A 65 -3.25 14.77 10.86
CA ALA A 65 -3.98 15.65 11.76
C ALA A 65 -3.56 15.50 13.24
N ASN A 66 -3.10 14.32 13.66
CA ASN A 66 -2.88 14.02 15.09
C ASN A 66 -1.42 13.82 15.48
N GLU A 67 -0.54 13.48 14.54
CA GLU A 67 0.86 13.14 14.83
C GLU A 67 1.85 14.01 14.07
N TYR A 68 1.53 14.39 12.82
CA TYR A 68 2.43 15.19 12.00
C TYR A 68 2.30 16.69 12.29
N LEU A 69 1.07 17.21 12.37
CA LEU A 69 0.77 18.62 12.58
C LEU A 69 0.53 18.95 14.06
N THR A 70 0.95 20.14 14.46
CA THR A 70 0.58 20.69 15.76
C THR A 70 -0.81 21.33 15.71
N PRO A 71 -1.47 21.56 16.86
CA PRO A 71 -2.71 22.34 16.90
C PRO A 71 -2.57 23.76 16.33
N GLY A 72 -1.36 24.35 16.42
CA GLY A 72 -1.06 25.66 15.82
C GLY A 72 -1.09 25.60 14.29
N ASP A 73 -0.53 24.54 13.72
CA ASP A 73 -0.51 24.33 12.26
C ASP A 73 -1.91 24.11 11.72
N LEU A 74 -2.72 23.28 12.39
CA LEU A 74 -4.12 23.07 12.03
C LEU A 74 -4.91 24.39 12.04
N LYS A 75 -4.65 25.28 13.00
CA LYS A 75 -5.29 26.60 13.04
C LYS A 75 -4.82 27.51 11.89
N ALA A 76 -3.58 27.37 11.45
CA ALA A 76 -3.00 28.18 10.38
C ALA A 76 -3.44 27.72 8.98
N ILE A 77 -3.77 26.44 8.80
CA ILE A 77 -4.18 25.88 7.50
C ILE A 77 -5.70 25.97 7.34
N PRO A 78 -6.21 26.72 6.33
CA PRO A 78 -7.64 26.72 6.01
C PRO A 78 -8.15 25.32 5.68
N MET A 79 -9.39 24.99 6.07
CA MET A 79 -9.99 23.68 5.80
C MET A 79 -9.91 23.27 4.32
N SER A 80 -10.09 24.23 3.40
CA SER A 80 -10.00 23.99 1.95
C SER A 80 -8.60 23.62 1.46
N GLU A 81 -7.57 23.89 2.25
CA GLU A 81 -6.15 23.63 1.95
C GLU A 81 -5.56 22.46 2.74
N ARG A 82 -6.36 21.81 3.60
CA ARG A 82 -5.95 20.58 4.29
C ARG A 82 -6.06 19.39 3.36
N LYS A 83 -5.16 19.36 2.39
CA LYS A 83 -5.14 18.38 1.32
C LYS A 83 -3.81 17.67 1.21
N PHE A 84 -3.87 16.41 0.82
CA PHE A 84 -2.70 15.57 0.58
C PHE A 84 -2.95 14.58 -0.55
N ARG A 85 -1.88 14.02 -1.08
CA ARG A 85 -1.86 12.86 -1.97
C ARG A 85 -0.97 11.81 -1.34
N TYR A 86 -1.21 10.54 -1.62
CA TYR A 86 -0.28 9.50 -1.23
C TYR A 86 -0.10 8.46 -2.32
N GLN A 87 1.04 7.76 -2.29
CA GLN A 87 1.34 6.62 -3.13
C GLN A 87 2.13 5.60 -2.32
N THR A 88 1.80 4.33 -2.47
CA THR A 88 2.48 3.22 -1.81
C THR A 88 3.52 2.58 -2.73
N ILE A 89 4.65 2.18 -2.17
CA ILE A 89 5.74 1.51 -2.89
C ILE A 89 6.56 0.67 -1.90
N ASP A 90 6.95 -0.53 -2.32
CA ASP A 90 7.91 -1.37 -1.57
C ASP A 90 9.33 -0.93 -1.92
N LEU A 91 9.95 -0.14 -1.03
CA LEU A 91 11.29 0.42 -1.23
C LEU A 91 12.40 -0.52 -0.77
N ASN A 92 12.12 -1.45 0.13
CA ASN A 92 13.13 -2.31 0.75
C ASN A 92 13.01 -3.79 0.31
N THR A 93 12.05 -4.09 -0.56
CA THR A 93 11.76 -5.41 -1.13
C THR A 93 11.33 -6.48 -0.11
N ASP A 94 10.79 -6.07 1.03
CA ASP A 94 10.32 -6.98 2.08
C ASP A 94 8.85 -7.41 1.92
N GLY A 95 8.16 -6.87 0.91
CA GLY A 95 6.74 -7.14 0.61
C GLY A 95 5.76 -6.30 1.44
N LYS A 96 6.25 -5.39 2.28
CA LYS A 96 5.47 -4.35 2.95
C LYS A 96 5.63 -3.05 2.18
N MET A 97 4.57 -2.24 2.20
CA MET A 97 4.52 -1.02 1.40
C MET A 97 4.87 0.17 2.28
N GLU A 98 5.89 0.94 1.89
CA GLU A 98 6.07 2.29 2.38
C GLU A 98 5.08 3.26 1.73
N ILE A 99 4.79 4.36 2.43
CA ILE A 99 3.79 5.34 2.02
C ILE A 99 4.47 6.70 1.83
N PHE A 100 4.55 7.17 0.58
CA PHE A 100 4.84 8.58 0.32
C PHE A 100 3.57 9.40 0.50
N VAL A 101 3.65 10.45 1.30
CA VAL A 101 2.59 11.45 1.50
C VAL A 101 3.10 12.79 0.99
N SER A 102 2.51 13.27 -0.09
CA SER A 102 2.86 14.52 -0.76
C SER A 102 1.90 15.63 -0.35
N PHE A 103 2.49 16.73 0.14
CA PHE A 103 1.79 17.98 0.40
C PHE A 103 2.03 18.94 -0.76
N PHE A 104 0.97 19.65 -1.18
CA PHE A 104 1.01 20.50 -2.37
C PHE A 104 0.27 21.83 -2.19
N THR A 105 -0.17 22.13 -0.96
CA THR A 105 -0.87 23.39 -0.63
C THR A 105 0.10 24.43 -0.06
N PRO A 106 -0.25 25.74 -0.13
CA PRO A 106 0.69 26.83 0.17
C PRO A 106 1.40 26.72 1.52
N TYR A 107 0.72 26.22 2.56
CA TYR A 107 1.33 26.05 3.89
C TYR A 107 2.57 25.14 3.87
N PHE A 108 2.60 24.12 2.99
CA PHE A 108 3.69 23.14 2.91
C PHE A 108 4.72 23.45 1.82
N CYS A 109 4.47 24.47 0.99
CA CYS A 109 5.18 24.71 -0.26
C CYS A 109 5.81 26.10 -0.29
N GLY A 110 7.09 26.14 -0.66
CA GLY A 110 7.81 27.36 -0.99
C GLY A 110 8.25 27.37 -2.45
N SER A 111 9.01 28.39 -2.84
CA SER A 111 9.52 28.51 -4.21
C SER A 111 10.47 27.37 -4.61
N GLY A 112 11.12 26.71 -3.65
CA GLY A 112 12.02 25.60 -3.88
C GLY A 112 11.36 24.22 -3.96
N GLY A 113 10.07 24.11 -3.64
CA GLY A 113 9.36 22.84 -3.58
C GLY A 113 8.53 22.70 -2.30
N CYS A 114 7.98 21.51 -2.10
CA CYS A 114 7.07 21.22 -1.01
C CYS A 114 7.69 20.27 0.01
N SER A 115 7.02 20.16 1.16
CA SER A 115 7.28 19.10 2.12
C SER A 115 6.64 17.79 1.65
N MET A 116 7.25 16.67 2.00
CA MET A 116 6.75 15.32 1.75
C MET A 116 7.19 14.43 2.91
N VAL A 117 6.46 13.37 3.23
CA VAL A 117 6.91 12.39 4.23
C VAL A 117 6.82 10.97 3.68
N LEU A 118 7.84 10.17 3.98
CA LEU A 118 7.86 8.73 3.77
C LEU A 118 7.59 8.05 5.10
N LEU A 119 6.58 7.18 5.12
CA LEU A 119 6.17 6.38 6.26
C LEU A 119 6.43 4.90 5.99
N ASP A 120 6.66 4.12 7.05
CA ASP A 120 6.63 2.66 6.99
C ASP A 120 5.19 2.12 6.92
N ASP A 121 5.05 0.79 6.85
CA ASP A 121 3.76 0.08 6.81
C ASP A 121 2.93 0.24 8.11
N HIS A 122 3.51 0.83 9.14
CA HIS A 122 2.90 1.14 10.43
C HIS A 122 2.70 2.65 10.66
N LEU A 123 2.79 3.47 9.60
CA LEU A 123 2.67 4.93 9.62
C LEU A 123 3.77 5.65 10.41
N LYS A 124 4.86 4.97 10.77
CA LYS A 124 5.99 5.64 11.44
C LYS A 124 6.82 6.39 10.39
N PRO A 125 7.25 7.62 10.69
CA PRO A 125 8.05 8.39 9.76
C PRO A 125 9.45 7.80 9.59
N ILE A 126 9.77 7.43 8.34
CA ILE A 126 11.12 7.05 7.91
C ILE A 126 11.91 8.31 7.54
N THR A 127 11.33 9.18 6.72
CA THR A 127 12.01 10.41 6.27
C THR A 127 11.00 11.54 6.04
N LYS A 128 11.27 12.71 6.62
CA LYS A 128 10.58 13.95 6.28
C LYS A 128 11.43 14.70 5.28
N PHE A 129 10.90 14.92 4.09
CA PHE A 129 11.55 15.66 3.02
C PHE A 129 11.13 17.12 3.03
N THR A 130 12.09 17.98 2.71
CA THR A 130 11.91 19.41 2.47
C THR A 130 12.38 19.71 1.05
N VAL A 131 11.86 20.78 0.44
CA VAL A 131 12.34 21.28 -0.86
C VAL A 131 12.36 20.16 -1.91
N THR A 132 11.24 19.44 -2.01
CA THR A 132 11.08 18.30 -2.93
C THR A 132 9.90 18.57 -3.84
N THR A 133 10.06 18.29 -5.13
CA THR A 133 9.01 18.45 -6.13
C THR A 133 8.82 17.11 -6.82
N PRO A 134 7.61 16.52 -6.78
CA PRO A 134 7.35 15.33 -7.57
C PRO A 134 7.44 15.60 -9.09
N PRO A 135 7.70 14.56 -9.92
CA PRO A 135 7.78 13.15 -9.55
C PRO A 135 9.11 12.74 -8.90
N LEU A 136 9.07 11.61 -8.19
CA LEU A 136 10.26 10.85 -7.79
C LEU A 136 10.31 9.54 -8.56
N TYR A 137 11.47 8.91 -8.61
CA TYR A 137 11.68 7.63 -9.27
C TYR A 137 12.46 6.71 -8.35
N ALA A 138 11.94 5.51 -8.11
CA ALA A 138 12.63 4.48 -7.35
C ALA A 138 13.28 3.47 -8.30
N GLU A 139 14.60 3.34 -8.23
CA GLU A 139 15.34 2.36 -9.02
C GLU A 139 14.94 0.92 -8.66
N GLN A 140 15.20 -0.03 -9.57
CA GLN A 140 15.00 -1.44 -9.26
C GLN A 140 16.10 -1.99 -8.36
N GLU A 141 17.33 -1.51 -8.56
CA GLU A 141 18.47 -1.91 -7.75
C GLU A 141 18.43 -1.25 -6.37
N THR A 142 18.79 -2.03 -5.35
CA THR A 142 18.87 -1.56 -3.97
C THR A 142 20.31 -1.25 -3.59
N THR A 143 20.48 -0.26 -2.73
CA THR A 143 21.73 0.05 -2.01
C THR A 143 21.40 0.01 -0.53
N ASP A 144 22.18 -0.73 0.25
CA ASP A 144 21.91 -0.97 1.68
C ASP A 144 20.51 -1.55 1.94
N GLY A 145 20.00 -2.37 1.01
CA GLY A 145 18.69 -3.02 1.10
C GLY A 145 17.51 -2.14 0.67
N TRP A 146 17.74 -0.89 0.29
CA TRP A 146 16.68 0.04 -0.12
C TRP A 146 16.89 0.55 -1.55
N LYS A 147 15.80 0.74 -2.28
CA LYS A 147 15.81 1.34 -3.62
C LYS A 147 16.39 2.75 -3.56
N THR A 148 17.28 3.05 -4.51
CA THR A 148 17.77 4.43 -4.67
C THR A 148 16.65 5.29 -5.25
N LEU A 149 16.45 6.49 -4.70
CA LEU A 149 15.48 7.45 -5.22
C LEU A 149 16.18 8.51 -6.08
N LEU A 150 15.53 8.90 -7.17
CA LEU A 150 15.91 10.02 -8.01
C LEU A 150 14.80 11.06 -8.00
N VAL A 151 15.20 12.32 -7.89
CA VAL A 151 14.30 13.48 -7.98
C VAL A 151 15.01 14.57 -8.75
N GLN A 152 14.27 15.36 -9.51
CA GLN A 152 14.84 16.47 -10.26
C GLN A 152 14.53 17.79 -9.56
N ASP A 153 15.53 18.67 -9.48
CA ASP A 153 15.34 20.08 -9.15
C ASP A 153 15.93 20.97 -10.26
N ARG A 154 16.09 22.27 -9.96
CA ARG A 154 16.60 23.24 -10.95
C ARG A 154 18.05 22.99 -11.36
N ASP A 155 18.83 22.31 -10.52
CA ASP A 155 20.24 22.00 -10.77
C ASP A 155 20.42 20.61 -11.39
N GLY A 156 19.32 19.91 -11.70
CA GLY A 156 19.28 18.61 -12.34
C GLY A 156 18.85 17.47 -11.43
N TRP A 157 19.21 16.24 -11.78
CA TRP A 157 18.87 15.06 -11.01
C TRP A 157 19.63 15.01 -9.69
N LYS A 158 18.96 14.55 -8.63
CA LYS A 158 19.52 14.29 -7.31
C LYS A 158 19.31 12.83 -6.98
N GLN A 159 20.37 12.16 -6.53
CA GLN A 159 20.32 10.76 -6.12
C GLN A 159 20.25 10.68 -4.58
N LEU A 160 19.17 10.12 -4.07
CA LEU A 160 18.93 9.88 -2.67
C LEU A 160 19.17 8.41 -2.36
N THR A 161 20.24 8.13 -1.63
CA THR A 161 20.60 6.78 -1.20
C THR A 161 20.18 6.63 0.26
N PHE A 162 19.49 5.53 0.59
CA PHE A 162 19.11 5.25 1.96
C PHE A 162 20.35 4.92 2.78
N LYS A 163 20.51 5.55 3.94
CA LYS A 163 21.62 5.29 4.85
C LYS A 163 21.23 5.65 6.28
N ASP A 164 21.71 4.86 7.25
CA ASP A 164 21.50 5.11 8.67
C ASP A 164 20.00 5.27 9.03
N GLY A 165 19.15 4.47 8.38
CA GLY A 165 17.70 4.42 8.63
C GLY A 165 16.86 5.51 7.94
N LYS A 166 17.42 6.30 7.02
CA LYS A 166 16.67 7.35 6.31
C LYS A 166 17.26 7.71 4.93
N TYR A 167 16.48 8.42 4.13
CA TYR A 167 16.98 9.15 2.97
C TYR A 167 17.47 10.55 3.36
N PRO A 168 18.30 11.21 2.53
CA PRO A 168 18.60 12.63 2.70
C PRO A 168 17.31 13.47 2.72
N SER A 169 17.11 14.25 3.78
CA SER A 169 15.85 14.99 4.01
C SER A 169 15.69 16.22 3.12
N ASN A 170 16.76 16.72 2.50
CA ASN A 170 16.69 17.85 1.60
C ASN A 170 17.45 17.52 0.31
N PRO A 171 16.75 17.17 -0.79
CA PRO A 171 17.40 16.91 -2.07
C PRO A 171 18.20 18.09 -2.63
N SER A 172 17.80 19.34 -2.34
CA SER A 172 18.40 20.52 -2.97
C SER A 172 19.84 20.82 -2.52
N VAL A 173 20.26 20.25 -1.38
CA VAL A 173 21.65 20.36 -0.91
C VAL A 173 22.54 19.23 -1.40
N LEU A 174 21.97 18.24 -2.11
CA LEU A 174 22.75 17.18 -2.72
C LEU A 174 23.45 17.69 -4.00
N PRO A 175 24.64 17.16 -4.32
CA PRO A 175 25.26 17.43 -5.61
C PRO A 175 24.36 16.94 -6.75
N ALA A 176 24.50 17.55 -7.92
CA ALA A 176 23.88 17.02 -9.13
C ALA A 176 24.41 15.60 -9.41
N SER A 177 23.49 14.71 -9.69
CA SER A 177 23.74 13.34 -10.12
C SER A 177 23.96 13.31 -11.63
N THR A 178 24.89 12.49 -12.09
CA THR A 178 25.00 12.14 -13.52
C THR A 178 24.04 11.03 -13.92
N LYS A 179 23.35 10.41 -12.96
CA LYS A 179 22.32 9.40 -13.22
C LYS A 179 20.96 10.06 -13.38
N GLU A 180 20.24 9.59 -14.40
CA GLU A 180 18.81 9.82 -14.60
C GLU A 180 18.05 8.54 -14.20
N PRO A 181 16.72 8.60 -14.01
CA PRO A 181 15.90 7.41 -13.82
C PRO A 181 16.10 6.39 -14.95
N SER A 182 16.31 5.12 -14.60
CA SER A 182 16.34 4.05 -15.59
C SER A 182 14.97 3.79 -16.22
N ASP A 183 14.94 3.11 -17.37
CA ASP A 183 13.69 2.68 -18.03
C ASP A 183 12.82 1.75 -17.14
N TYR A 184 13.41 1.19 -16.09
CA TYR A 184 12.73 0.29 -15.15
C TYR A 184 12.40 0.96 -13.81
N ALA A 185 12.78 2.23 -13.63
CA ALA A 185 12.51 2.96 -12.41
C ALA A 185 10.99 3.13 -12.22
N GLN A 186 10.52 2.89 -11.01
CA GLN A 186 9.12 3.05 -10.66
C GLN A 186 8.84 4.52 -10.34
N GLY A 187 7.96 5.14 -11.13
CA GLY A 187 7.50 6.50 -10.90
C GLY A 187 6.65 6.64 -9.64
N ILE A 188 6.88 7.72 -8.90
CA ILE A 188 6.15 8.13 -7.71
C ILE A 188 5.58 9.52 -7.97
N PHE A 189 4.24 9.63 -7.94
CA PHE A 189 3.46 10.80 -8.34
C PHE A 189 3.68 11.26 -9.80
N THR A 190 3.95 10.34 -10.73
CA THR A 190 4.06 10.65 -12.16
C THR A 190 2.72 10.96 -12.83
N GLU A 191 1.64 10.42 -12.27
CA GLU A 191 0.28 10.61 -12.75
C GLU A 191 -0.51 11.54 -11.81
N GLN A 192 -1.63 12.07 -12.31
CA GLN A 192 -2.53 12.86 -11.49
C GLN A 192 -3.21 11.98 -10.44
N LEU A 193 -2.69 12.00 -9.21
CA LEU A 193 -3.26 11.25 -8.10
C LEU A 193 -4.49 11.96 -7.50
N THR A 194 -5.37 11.15 -6.90
CA THR A 194 -6.52 11.60 -6.12
C THR A 194 -6.06 12.49 -4.96
N GLU A 195 -6.72 13.63 -4.80
CA GLU A 195 -6.55 14.50 -3.63
C GLU A 195 -7.44 14.03 -2.49
N HIS A 196 -6.91 14.02 -1.28
CA HIS A 196 -7.59 13.63 -0.05
C HIS A 196 -7.57 14.79 0.95
N GLN A 197 -8.47 14.78 1.92
CA GLN A 197 -8.54 15.76 3.00
C GLN A 197 -8.11 15.16 4.34
N PHE A 198 -7.54 15.97 5.23
CA PHE A 198 -7.18 15.60 6.60
C PHE A 198 -7.65 16.63 7.63
#